data_AF-A0A4P5X358-F1
#
_entry.id   AF-A0A4P5X358-F1
#
_cell.length_a   1.000
_cell.length_b   1.000
_cell.length_c   1.000
_cell.angle_alpha   90.00
_cell.angle_beta   90.00
_cell.angle_gamma   90.00
#
_symmetry.space_group_name_H-M   'P 1'
#
loop_
_entity.id
_entity.type
_entity.pdbx_description
1 polymer ?
#
loop_
_entity_poly.entity_id
_entity_poly.type
_entity_poly.pdbx_seq_one_letter_code
_entity_poly.pdbx_strand_id
1 'polypeptide(L)'
;MASLVRLKPRSASGRPTWRVQFVAGDGGRRAVYLGAVPKKAAEAWLNRVEQLNACAIAGVPIDTNLAGWVASLPAVSHAKLSSVGLVEPRADSREKHTVGHLAKMFVERSAGKPATIRGFNQTLESLKEFFGTDTLVTAVTAEGADDWRTWVVKDKKGSGRRKKQRTTEDNRLSPPTVAKRVSVAKQVFRAAVRWGWIDKSPFDGLRPGSQANPARARYIPLKTIRDVLDACPSIEWRLIVALSRMAGLRCPSEIGSLTWDAVNWEKGGLTVLAKKTEHHGADHAVRIVPICPELRVILADAFEQAEPGAILVVPSAARASVNFRTHLERIITKAGHKPWPRLLQNLRASCETDWVERYPAHVVAPWLGHSPKVAAQHYLMSREHHFEHVVSGGAAAAGPGPGPDESGQGPPPCDAYCAAPATHLATQQGSARDSVPSHETTEPAETTGVSAGSSELTPFIKTAEMAGTGFEPVTSRL
;
A
#
# COMPACT_ATOMS: atom_id res chain seq x y z
N MET A 1 33.33 -22.77 48.57
CA MET A 1 33.09 -24.19 48.90
C MET A 1 31.59 -24.44 48.81
N ALA A 2 31.14 -25.42 48.00
CA ALA A 2 29.73 -25.77 47.93
C ALA A 2 29.46 -27.00 48.81
N SER A 3 28.19 -27.19 49.20
CA SER A 3 27.78 -28.32 50.01
C SER A 3 26.44 -28.86 49.54
N LEU A 4 26.31 -30.19 49.55
CA LEU A 4 25.08 -30.86 49.22
C LEU A 4 24.22 -31.02 50.48
N VAL A 5 23.01 -30.47 50.45
CA VAL A 5 22.09 -30.48 51.59
C VAL A 5 20.84 -31.28 51.26
N ARG A 6 20.57 -32.30 52.08
CA ARG A 6 19.33 -33.07 52.05
C ARG A 6 18.22 -32.29 52.74
N LEU A 7 17.09 -32.13 52.05
CA LEU A 7 15.91 -31.44 52.58
C LEU A 7 14.88 -32.46 53.09
N LYS A 8 14.02 -32.02 54.02
CA LYS A 8 12.85 -32.81 54.43
C LYS A 8 11.91 -32.94 53.22
N PRO A 9 11.37 -34.14 52.94
CA PRO A 9 10.51 -34.36 51.79
C PRO A 9 9.24 -33.49 51.91
N ARG A 10 8.92 -32.78 50.82
CA ARG A 10 7.75 -31.88 50.73
C ARG A 10 6.55 -32.56 50.05
N SER A 11 6.69 -33.81 49.60
CA SER A 11 5.65 -34.58 48.90
C SER A 11 5.56 -36.01 49.43
N ALA A 12 4.39 -36.65 49.26
CA ALA A 12 4.08 -38.02 49.69
C ALA A 12 4.94 -39.12 49.01
N SER A 13 5.81 -38.79 48.05
CA SER A 13 6.61 -39.75 47.27
C SER A 13 7.79 -40.37 48.02
N GLY A 14 8.09 -39.96 49.26
CA GLY A 14 9.15 -40.53 50.11
C GLY A 14 10.59 -40.34 49.63
N ARG A 15 10.81 -39.78 48.43
CA ARG A 15 12.15 -39.60 47.85
C ARG A 15 12.89 -38.41 48.48
N PRO A 16 14.18 -38.56 48.82
CA PRO A 16 14.97 -37.46 49.38
C PRO A 16 15.11 -36.34 48.35
N THR A 17 14.88 -35.10 48.80
CA THR A 17 15.07 -33.89 48.00
C THR A 17 16.43 -33.27 48.32
N TRP A 18 17.10 -32.73 47.29
CA TRP A 18 18.45 -32.19 47.41
C TRP A 18 18.53 -30.73 46.96
N ARG A 19 19.44 -29.97 47.58
CA ARG A 19 19.91 -28.68 47.08
C ARG A 19 21.44 -28.59 47.19
N VAL A 20 22.06 -27.82 46.31
CA VAL A 20 23.47 -27.44 46.40
C VAL A 20 23.54 -26.02 46.95
N GLN A 21 24.23 -25.81 48.07
CA GLN A 21 24.46 -24.48 48.64
C GLN A 21 25.91 -24.07 48.41
N PHE A 22 26.17 -22.80 48.09
CA PHE A 22 27.52 -22.30 47.88
C PHE A 22 27.61 -20.81 48.26
N VAL A 23 28.84 -20.32 48.45
CA VAL A 23 29.13 -18.89 48.61
C VAL A 23 29.62 -18.37 47.26
N ALA A 24 28.94 -17.36 46.73
CA ALA A 24 29.29 -16.71 45.47
C ALA A 24 30.41 -15.67 45.67
N GLY A 25 30.98 -15.15 44.57
CA GLY A 25 32.09 -14.20 44.62
C GLY A 25 31.78 -12.86 45.32
N ASP A 26 30.50 -12.52 45.46
CA ASP A 26 30.00 -11.38 46.22
C ASP A 26 29.90 -11.65 47.74
N GLY A 27 30.31 -12.83 48.20
CA GLY A 27 30.17 -13.27 49.60
C GLY A 27 28.76 -13.76 49.97
N GLY A 28 27.79 -13.68 49.05
CA GLY A 28 26.42 -14.11 49.27
C GLY A 28 26.26 -15.63 49.26
N ARG A 29 25.49 -16.18 50.21
CA ARG A 29 25.10 -17.60 50.20
C ARG A 29 23.94 -17.84 49.23
N ARG A 30 24.16 -18.66 48.20
CA ARG A 30 23.17 -19.02 47.18
C ARG A 30 22.88 -20.52 47.20
N ALA A 31 21.75 -20.94 46.63
CA ALA A 31 21.37 -22.35 46.58
C ALA A 31 20.63 -22.76 45.30
N VAL A 32 21.03 -23.87 44.69
CA VAL A 32 20.37 -24.50 43.54
C VAL A 32 19.53 -25.68 44.02
N TYR A 33 18.20 -25.61 43.82
CA TYR A 33 17.26 -26.65 44.24
C TYR A 33 17.10 -27.73 43.17
N LEU A 34 17.61 -28.94 43.43
CA LEU A 34 17.58 -30.07 42.47
C LEU A 34 16.24 -30.82 42.50
N GLY A 35 15.56 -30.83 43.64
CA GLY A 35 14.33 -31.60 43.82
C GLY A 35 14.61 -33.06 44.17
N ALA A 36 13.66 -33.95 43.85
CA ALA A 36 13.75 -35.38 44.15
C ALA A 36 14.61 -36.09 43.09
N VAL A 37 15.91 -36.23 43.38
CA VAL A 37 16.89 -36.91 42.52
C VAL A 37 17.68 -37.94 43.32
N PRO A 38 18.20 -39.02 42.69
CA PRO A 38 19.10 -39.97 43.36
C PRO A 38 20.35 -39.26 43.90
N LYS A 39 20.90 -39.73 45.03
CA LYS A 39 22.09 -39.13 45.68
C LYS A 39 23.25 -38.96 44.70
N LYS A 40 23.54 -39.98 43.89
CA LYS A 40 24.60 -39.97 42.87
C LYS A 40 24.42 -38.86 41.83
N ALA A 41 23.18 -38.57 41.43
CA ALA A 41 22.89 -37.47 40.51
C ALA A 41 23.07 -36.10 41.19
N ALA A 42 22.72 -36.01 42.48
CA ALA A 42 22.91 -34.80 43.27
C ALA A 42 24.40 -34.47 43.48
N GLU A 43 25.24 -35.49 43.71
CA GLU A 43 26.71 -35.37 43.78
C GLU A 43 27.31 -34.92 42.45
N ALA A 44 26.82 -35.45 41.31
CA ALA A 44 27.25 -34.97 40.00
C ALA A 44 26.90 -33.49 39.76
N TRP A 45 25.72 -33.05 40.22
CA TRP A 45 25.32 -31.63 40.17
C TRP A 45 26.16 -30.75 41.09
N LEU A 46 26.52 -31.21 42.28
CA LEU A 46 27.44 -30.51 43.18
C LEU A 46 28.74 -30.19 42.47
N ASN A 47 29.39 -31.19 41.86
CA ASN A 47 30.66 -31.01 41.17
C ASN A 47 30.59 -29.98 40.04
N ARG A 48 29.50 -29.98 39.24
CA ARG A 48 29.32 -29.01 38.15
C ARG A 48 29.05 -27.59 38.66
N VAL A 49 28.25 -27.46 39.72
CA VAL A 49 27.99 -26.16 40.36
C VAL A 49 29.26 -25.60 41.00
N GLU A 50 30.10 -26.43 41.60
CA GLU A 50 31.40 -26.02 42.13
C GLU A 50 32.33 -25.51 41.04
N GLN A 51 32.43 -26.22 39.91
CA GLN A 51 33.22 -25.78 38.77
C GLN A 51 32.74 -24.44 38.23
N LEU A 52 31.42 -24.27 38.01
CA LEU A 52 30.86 -23.00 37.55
C LEU A 52 31.15 -21.85 38.53
N ASN A 53 30.99 -22.09 39.83
CA ASN A 53 31.25 -21.07 40.84
C ASN A 53 32.74 -20.73 40.93
N ALA A 54 33.63 -21.71 40.80
CA ALA A 54 35.07 -21.48 40.79
C ALA A 54 35.50 -20.63 39.57
N CYS A 55 34.99 -20.95 38.38
CA CYS A 55 35.22 -20.14 37.18
C CYS A 55 34.70 -18.71 37.35
N ALA A 56 33.49 -18.55 37.89
CA ALA A 56 32.89 -17.24 38.13
C ALA A 56 33.68 -16.39 39.15
N ILE A 57 34.18 -16.99 40.23
CA ILE A 57 34.99 -16.30 41.24
C ILE A 57 36.36 -15.90 40.67
N ALA A 58 37.00 -16.80 39.91
CA ALA A 58 38.32 -16.57 39.36
C ALA A 58 38.32 -15.70 38.09
N GLY A 59 37.15 -15.38 37.52
CA GLY A 59 37.03 -14.63 36.27
C GLY A 59 37.59 -15.37 35.05
N VAL A 60 37.64 -16.71 35.10
CA VAL A 60 38.17 -17.54 34.01
C VAL A 60 37.03 -18.13 33.17
N PRO A 61 37.22 -18.28 31.84
CA PRO A 61 36.25 -18.96 31.00
C PRO A 61 35.98 -20.40 31.46
N ILE A 62 34.75 -20.87 31.30
CA ILE A 62 34.40 -22.28 31.51
C ILE A 62 35.00 -23.14 30.40
N ASP A 63 35.44 -24.34 30.73
CA ASP A 63 35.99 -25.28 29.74
C ASP A 63 34.91 -25.83 28.79
N THR A 64 35.35 -26.43 27.67
CA THR A 64 34.45 -26.96 26.63
C THR A 64 33.48 -28.04 27.13
N ASN A 65 33.89 -28.88 28.08
CA ASN A 65 33.04 -29.94 28.62
C ASN A 65 31.95 -29.35 29.51
N LEU A 66 32.31 -28.38 30.36
CA LEU A 66 31.35 -27.68 31.21
C LEU A 66 30.38 -26.83 30.39
N ALA A 67 30.86 -26.13 29.36
CA ALA A 67 30.02 -25.39 28.41
C ALA A 67 29.03 -26.32 27.67
N GLY A 68 29.50 -27.47 27.18
CA GLY A 68 28.65 -28.47 26.54
C GLY A 68 27.57 -29.02 27.47
N TRP A 69 27.92 -29.26 28.73
CA TRP A 69 26.95 -29.66 29.75
C TRP A 69 25.89 -28.58 29.98
N VAL A 70 26.29 -27.31 30.19
CA VAL A 70 25.36 -26.17 30.34
C VAL A 70 24.43 -26.04 29.14
N ALA A 71 24.94 -26.22 27.91
CA ALA A 71 24.15 -26.16 26.68
C ALA A 71 23.11 -27.29 26.60
N SER A 72 23.45 -28.49 27.07
CA SER A 72 22.55 -29.66 27.07
C SER A 72 21.42 -29.61 28.11
N LEU A 73 21.48 -28.70 29.09
CA LEU A 73 20.51 -28.66 30.18
C LEU A 73 19.08 -28.32 29.69
N PRO A 74 18.04 -28.96 30.26
CA PRO A 74 16.65 -28.54 30.07
C PRO A 74 16.41 -27.11 30.59
N ALA A 75 15.44 -26.39 30.01
CA ALA A 75 15.15 -24.98 30.33
C ALA A 75 14.95 -24.73 31.84
N VAL A 76 14.20 -25.60 32.53
CA VAL A 76 13.95 -25.48 33.98
C VAL A 76 15.25 -25.61 34.80
N SER A 77 16.14 -26.52 34.40
CA SER A 77 17.41 -26.76 35.09
C SER A 77 18.39 -25.61 34.84
N HIS A 78 18.41 -25.09 33.61
CA HIS A 78 19.22 -23.93 33.25
C HIS A 78 18.76 -22.67 33.99
N ALA A 79 17.45 -22.42 34.06
CA ALA A 79 16.88 -21.27 34.77
C ALA A 79 17.28 -21.24 36.26
N LYS A 80 17.40 -22.40 36.90
CA LYS A 80 17.88 -22.51 38.30
C LYS A 80 19.35 -22.10 38.46
N LEU A 81 20.18 -22.32 37.44
CA LEU A 81 21.60 -21.91 37.46
C LEU A 81 21.72 -20.41 37.16
N SER A 82 20.95 -19.89 36.20
CA SER A 82 20.96 -18.46 35.87
C SER A 82 20.37 -17.60 37.00
N SER A 83 19.33 -18.08 37.71
CA SER A 83 18.74 -17.36 38.84
C SER A 83 19.71 -17.13 40.00
N VAL A 84 20.76 -17.96 40.09
CA VAL A 84 21.81 -17.83 41.11
C VAL A 84 23.11 -17.27 40.52
N GLY A 85 23.08 -16.75 39.29
CA GLY A 85 24.21 -16.08 38.64
C GLY A 85 25.41 -16.98 38.32
N LEU A 86 25.20 -18.30 38.15
CA LEU A 86 26.28 -19.22 37.76
C LEU A 86 26.48 -19.32 36.24
N VAL A 87 25.44 -18.97 35.48
CA VAL A 87 25.46 -18.92 34.02
C VAL A 87 24.62 -17.72 33.59
N GLU A 88 24.93 -17.16 32.42
CA GLU A 88 24.06 -16.15 31.82
C GLU A 88 22.67 -16.73 31.56
N PRO A 89 21.58 -15.98 31.78
CA PRO A 89 20.27 -16.40 31.31
C PRO A 89 20.38 -16.76 29.82
N ARG A 90 19.89 -17.95 29.44
CA ARG A 90 19.59 -18.18 28.03
C ARG A 90 18.68 -17.03 27.61
N ALA A 91 18.90 -16.48 26.42
CA ALA A 91 17.92 -15.61 25.81
C ALA A 91 16.59 -16.39 25.69
N ASP A 92 15.77 -16.34 26.72
CA ASP A 92 14.40 -16.89 26.76
C ASP A 92 13.45 -15.95 25.98
N SER A 93 13.99 -15.35 24.92
CA SER A 93 13.50 -14.16 24.25
C SER A 93 13.68 -14.26 22.74
N ARG A 94 13.40 -15.44 22.17
CA ARG A 94 12.66 -15.38 20.90
C ARG A 94 11.33 -14.76 21.28
N GLU A 95 11.28 -13.43 21.25
CA GLU A 95 10.07 -12.65 21.34
C GLU A 95 9.05 -13.40 20.48
N LYS A 96 8.02 -13.96 21.10
CA LYS A 96 7.06 -14.81 20.40
C LYS A 96 6.31 -13.90 19.44
N HIS A 97 6.84 -13.75 18.23
CA HIS A 97 6.24 -12.91 17.21
C HIS A 97 4.95 -13.60 16.77
N THR A 98 3.84 -13.16 17.32
CA THR A 98 2.50 -13.64 16.96
C THR A 98 1.95 -12.84 15.79
N VAL A 99 0.90 -13.35 15.13
CA VAL A 99 0.14 -12.62 14.09
C VAL A 99 -0.40 -11.30 14.65
N GLY A 100 -0.85 -11.29 15.91
CA GLY A 100 -1.26 -10.09 16.62
C GLY A 100 -0.13 -9.06 16.77
N HIS A 101 1.05 -9.53 17.19
CA HIS A 101 2.24 -8.68 17.33
C HIS A 101 2.69 -8.12 15.97
N LEU A 102 2.73 -8.96 14.93
CA LEU A 102 3.06 -8.54 13.56
C LEU A 102 2.11 -7.44 13.06
N ALA A 103 0.80 -7.62 13.26
CA ALA A 103 -0.18 -6.61 12.86
C ALA A 103 0.02 -5.27 13.58
N LYS A 104 0.31 -5.30 14.89
CA LYS A 104 0.59 -4.09 15.68
C LYS A 104 1.84 -3.37 15.15
N MET A 105 2.97 -4.08 15.06
CA MET A 105 4.23 -3.49 14.61
C MET A 105 4.17 -2.99 13.17
N PHE A 106 3.41 -3.65 12.30
CA PHE A 106 3.21 -3.20 10.92
C PHE A 106 2.54 -1.83 10.82
N VAL A 107 1.55 -1.57 11.67
CA VAL A 107 0.88 -0.26 11.71
C VAL A 107 1.78 0.79 12.35
N GLU A 108 2.39 0.49 13.49
CA GLU A 108 3.27 1.43 14.22
C GLU A 108 4.47 1.87 13.37
N ARG A 109 5.03 0.95 12.57
CA ARG A 109 6.17 1.22 11.67
C ARG A 109 5.75 1.74 10.29
N SER A 110 4.45 1.88 10.02
CA SER A 110 3.96 2.36 8.72
C SER A 110 3.82 3.88 8.72
N ALA A 111 4.58 4.57 7.86
CA ALA A 111 4.43 6.00 7.56
C ALA A 111 3.17 6.34 6.72
N GLY A 112 2.19 5.43 6.65
CA GLY A 112 0.98 5.59 5.86
C GLY A 112 0.02 6.63 6.44
N LYS A 113 -0.60 7.44 5.57
CA LYS A 113 -1.68 8.37 5.95
C LYS A 113 -2.85 7.62 6.64
N PRO A 114 -3.67 8.27 7.50
CA PRO A 114 -4.74 7.61 8.25
C PRO A 114 -5.71 6.77 7.39
N ALA A 115 -6.01 7.21 6.17
CA ALA A 115 -6.85 6.45 5.23
C ALA A 115 -6.20 5.13 4.78
N THR A 116 -4.89 5.13 4.59
CA THR A 116 -4.10 3.94 4.24
C THR A 116 -4.09 2.95 5.40
N ILE A 117 -3.85 3.44 6.62
CA ILE A 117 -3.89 2.62 7.84
C ILE A 117 -5.26 1.95 8.02
N ARG A 118 -6.37 2.69 7.79
CA ARG A 118 -7.72 2.10 7.79
C ARG A 118 -7.87 0.96 6.77
N GLY A 119 -7.22 1.07 5.62
CA GLY A 119 -7.19 0.00 4.60
C GLY A 119 -6.38 -1.21 5.07
N PHE A 120 -5.22 -0.98 5.70
CA PHE A 120 -4.40 -2.05 6.28
C PHE A 120 -5.14 -2.81 7.37
N ASN A 121 -5.77 -2.10 8.31
CA ASN A 121 -6.49 -2.70 9.43
C ASN A 121 -7.58 -3.67 8.96
N GLN A 122 -8.28 -3.41 7.86
CA GLN A 122 -9.27 -4.37 7.33
C GLN A 122 -8.66 -5.73 6.96
N THR A 123 -7.42 -5.73 6.48
CA THR A 123 -6.68 -6.95 6.16
C THR A 123 -6.13 -7.59 7.44
N LEU A 124 -5.53 -6.78 8.32
CA LEU A 124 -4.95 -7.26 9.58
C LEU A 124 -6.00 -7.92 10.47
N GLU A 125 -7.18 -7.35 10.59
CA GLU A 125 -8.28 -7.97 11.35
C GLU A 125 -8.73 -9.29 10.72
N SER A 126 -8.75 -9.39 9.39
CA SER A 126 -9.08 -10.66 8.72
C SER A 126 -8.00 -11.73 8.89
N LEU A 127 -6.73 -11.34 9.07
CA LEU A 127 -5.63 -12.27 9.37
C LEU A 127 -5.74 -12.77 10.81
N LYS A 128 -5.97 -11.86 11.77
CA LYS A 128 -6.16 -12.22 13.19
C LYS A 128 -7.38 -13.11 13.40
N GLU A 129 -8.48 -12.82 12.72
CA GLU A 129 -9.72 -13.59 12.83
C GLU A 129 -9.56 -15.02 12.31
N PHE A 130 -8.81 -15.20 11.22
CA PHE A 130 -8.62 -16.52 10.62
C PHE A 130 -7.52 -17.34 11.31
N PHE A 131 -6.33 -16.75 11.52
CA PHE A 131 -5.19 -17.47 12.09
C PHE A 131 -5.21 -17.48 13.62
N GLY A 132 -5.90 -16.55 14.27
CA GLY A 132 -5.78 -16.29 15.71
C GLY A 132 -4.69 -15.27 16.03
N THR A 133 -4.96 -14.41 17.02
CA THR A 133 -4.05 -13.33 17.44
C THR A 133 -2.74 -13.87 18.05
N ASP A 134 -2.80 -15.00 18.75
CA ASP A 134 -1.68 -15.58 19.49
C ASP A 134 -0.87 -16.60 18.70
N THR A 135 -1.29 -16.89 17.46
CA THR A 135 -0.57 -17.81 16.57
C THR A 135 0.79 -17.24 16.20
N LEU A 136 1.84 -18.05 16.33
CA LEU A 136 3.20 -17.66 15.94
C LEU A 136 3.27 -17.40 14.44
N VAL A 137 3.98 -16.35 14.03
CA VAL A 137 4.18 -16.02 12.61
C VAL A 137 4.90 -17.15 11.89
N THR A 138 5.82 -17.86 12.57
CA THR A 138 6.51 -19.04 12.04
C THR A 138 5.60 -20.26 11.82
N ALA A 139 4.44 -20.31 12.45
CA ALA A 139 3.46 -21.39 12.28
C ALA A 139 2.50 -21.14 11.10
N VAL A 140 2.54 -19.95 10.48
CA VAL A 140 1.72 -19.63 9.31
C VAL A 140 2.36 -20.23 8.06
N THR A 141 1.72 -21.25 7.48
CA THR A 141 2.19 -21.95 6.28
C THR A 141 1.64 -21.33 4.99
N ALA A 142 2.23 -21.71 3.85
CA ALA A 142 1.73 -21.32 2.54
C ALA A 142 0.30 -21.87 2.27
N GLU A 143 0.05 -23.13 2.64
CA GLU A 143 -1.28 -23.74 2.60
C GLU A 143 -2.29 -22.94 3.45
N GLY A 144 -1.90 -22.56 4.67
CA GLY A 144 -2.74 -21.71 5.52
C GLY A 144 -3.04 -20.34 4.90
N ALA A 145 -2.11 -19.78 4.11
CA ALA A 145 -2.36 -18.54 3.36
C ALA A 145 -3.35 -18.75 2.20
N ASP A 146 -3.30 -19.89 1.51
CA ASP A 146 -4.26 -20.27 0.46
C ASP A 146 -5.67 -20.49 1.06
N ASP A 147 -5.75 -21.15 2.21
CA ASP A 147 -6.99 -21.35 2.95
C ASP A 147 -7.57 -20.01 3.42
N TRP A 148 -6.73 -19.13 3.96
CA TRP A 148 -7.14 -17.78 4.35
C TRP A 148 -7.74 -17.02 3.15
N ARG A 149 -7.09 -17.07 1.97
CA ARG A 149 -7.62 -16.42 0.77
C ARG A 149 -8.98 -17.01 0.40
N THR A 150 -9.12 -18.32 0.42
CA THR A 150 -10.38 -19.02 0.12
C THR A 150 -11.49 -18.61 1.09
N TRP A 151 -11.16 -18.50 2.39
CA TRP A 151 -12.05 -18.00 3.42
C TRP A 151 -12.48 -16.55 3.16
N VAL A 152 -11.52 -15.65 2.87
CA VAL A 152 -11.81 -14.23 2.54
C VAL A 152 -12.73 -14.10 1.32
N VAL A 153 -12.56 -14.95 0.30
CA VAL A 153 -13.41 -14.97 -0.90
C VAL A 153 -14.83 -15.44 -0.57
N LYS A 154 -14.98 -16.45 0.30
CA LYS A 154 -16.29 -17.02 0.68
C LYS A 154 -17.00 -16.24 1.79
N ASP A 155 -16.30 -15.38 2.52
CA ASP A 155 -16.84 -14.61 3.63
C ASP A 155 -18.00 -13.69 3.21
N LYS A 156 -19.19 -13.97 3.77
CA LYS A 156 -20.42 -13.18 3.62
C LYS A 156 -20.73 -12.28 4.82
N LYS A 157 -20.04 -12.44 5.96
CA LYS A 157 -20.38 -11.74 7.21
C LYS A 157 -19.54 -10.47 7.40
N GLY A 158 -18.33 -10.47 6.86
CA GLY A 158 -17.34 -9.43 7.09
C GLY A 158 -16.53 -9.65 8.35
N SER A 159 -15.28 -9.21 8.30
CA SER A 159 -14.34 -9.28 9.42
C SER A 159 -14.44 -8.05 10.34
N GLY A 160 -14.31 -8.28 11.65
CA GLY A 160 -14.32 -7.26 12.70
C GLY A 160 -15.67 -7.01 13.40
N ARG A 161 -15.69 -6.06 14.35
CA ARG A 161 -16.81 -5.83 15.30
C ARG A 161 -18.17 -5.47 14.70
N ARG A 162 -18.23 -5.00 13.45
CA ARG A 162 -19.49 -4.57 12.80
C ARG A 162 -19.69 -5.39 11.53
N LYS A 163 -20.73 -6.24 11.50
CA LYS A 163 -21.20 -6.90 10.28
C LYS A 163 -21.62 -5.81 9.29
N LYS A 164 -20.99 -5.76 8.11
CA LYS A 164 -21.26 -4.74 7.11
C LYS A 164 -22.15 -5.31 6.01
N GLN A 165 -23.22 -4.59 5.69
CA GLN A 165 -23.91 -4.78 4.43
C GLN A 165 -23.02 -4.26 3.30
N ARG A 166 -22.71 -5.13 2.35
CA ARG A 166 -21.88 -4.89 1.17
C ARG A 166 -22.78 -4.68 -0.03
N THR A 167 -22.17 -4.24 -1.13
CA THR A 167 -22.87 -3.89 -2.37
C THR A 167 -23.10 -5.08 -3.31
N THR A 168 -22.52 -6.23 -3.00
CA THR A 168 -22.75 -7.47 -3.74
C THR A 168 -24.04 -8.13 -3.25
N GLU A 169 -24.77 -8.78 -4.15
CA GLU A 169 -26.07 -9.41 -3.86
C GLU A 169 -25.99 -10.46 -2.73
N ASP A 170 -24.90 -11.23 -2.71
CA ASP A 170 -24.66 -12.30 -1.74
C ASP A 170 -23.83 -11.86 -0.52
N ASN A 171 -23.60 -10.55 -0.38
CA ASN A 171 -22.82 -9.92 0.68
C ASN A 171 -21.33 -10.35 0.76
N ARG A 172 -20.76 -11.01 -0.27
CA ARG A 172 -19.32 -11.31 -0.35
C ARG A 172 -18.45 -10.09 -0.63
N LEU A 173 -17.13 -10.24 -0.52
CA LEU A 173 -16.21 -9.20 -0.96
C LEU A 173 -16.17 -9.16 -2.49
N SER A 174 -16.14 -7.94 -3.05
CA SER A 174 -15.88 -7.78 -4.48
C SER A 174 -14.46 -8.24 -4.82
N PRO A 175 -14.21 -8.76 -6.04
CA PRO A 175 -12.88 -9.25 -6.44
C PRO A 175 -11.74 -8.23 -6.23
N PRO A 176 -11.91 -6.91 -6.54
CA PRO A 176 -10.88 -5.91 -6.25
C PRO A 176 -10.55 -5.76 -4.75
N THR A 177 -11.54 -5.96 -3.88
CA THR A 177 -11.34 -5.86 -2.43
C THR A 177 -10.55 -7.06 -1.91
N VAL A 178 -10.87 -8.26 -2.41
CA VAL A 178 -10.06 -9.46 -2.15
C VAL A 178 -8.63 -9.24 -2.62
N ALA A 179 -8.45 -8.73 -3.84
CA ALA A 179 -7.12 -8.44 -4.39
C ALA A 179 -6.34 -7.45 -3.52
N LYS A 180 -7.00 -6.41 -3.01
CA LYS A 180 -6.34 -5.47 -2.09
C LYS A 180 -5.94 -6.14 -0.78
N ARG A 181 -6.79 -6.98 -0.19
CA ARG A 181 -6.46 -7.73 1.04
C ARG A 181 -5.27 -8.64 0.84
N VAL A 182 -5.25 -9.42 -0.24
CA VAL A 182 -4.10 -10.31 -0.56
C VAL A 182 -2.83 -9.49 -0.76
N SER A 183 -2.89 -8.37 -1.48
CA SER A 183 -1.74 -7.47 -1.67
C SER A 183 -1.19 -6.91 -0.36
N VAL A 184 -2.07 -6.53 0.58
CA VAL A 184 -1.66 -6.05 1.91
C VAL A 184 -1.10 -7.19 2.75
N ALA A 185 -1.70 -8.39 2.74
CA ALA A 185 -1.20 -9.53 3.49
C ALA A 185 0.23 -9.92 3.04
N LYS A 186 0.49 -9.93 1.73
CA LYS A 186 1.85 -10.05 1.19
C LYS A 186 2.79 -8.98 1.75
N GLN A 187 2.36 -7.72 1.77
CA GLN A 187 3.17 -6.62 2.29
C GLN A 187 3.52 -6.79 3.78
N VAL A 188 2.55 -7.25 4.58
CA VAL A 188 2.70 -7.49 6.02
C VAL A 188 3.70 -8.60 6.29
N PHE A 189 3.54 -9.77 5.66
CA PHE A 189 4.47 -10.88 5.89
C PHE A 189 5.84 -10.67 5.25
N ARG A 190 5.94 -9.89 4.16
CA ARG A 190 7.25 -9.43 3.66
C ARG A 190 7.94 -8.47 4.63
N ALA A 191 7.19 -7.69 5.41
CA ALA A 191 7.78 -6.90 6.49
C ALA A 191 8.35 -7.80 7.59
N ALA A 192 7.65 -8.87 7.97
CA ALA A 192 8.18 -9.86 8.91
C ALA A 192 9.49 -10.50 8.43
N VAL A 193 9.59 -10.82 7.13
CA VAL A 193 10.84 -11.29 6.51
C VAL A 193 11.94 -10.24 6.64
N ARG A 194 11.66 -8.98 6.26
CA ARG A 194 12.65 -7.88 6.36
C ARG A 194 13.09 -7.61 7.79
N TRP A 195 12.26 -7.90 8.79
CA TRP A 195 12.61 -7.75 10.20
C TRP A 195 13.32 -8.99 10.79
N GLY A 196 13.57 -10.02 9.98
CA GLY A 196 14.24 -11.25 10.42
C GLY A 196 13.37 -12.14 11.32
N TRP A 197 12.04 -11.98 11.28
CA TRP A 197 11.13 -12.77 12.12
C TRP A 197 10.82 -14.14 11.50
N ILE A 198 10.88 -14.24 10.17
CA ILE A 198 10.70 -15.45 9.37
C ILE A 198 11.61 -15.38 8.14
N ASP A 199 12.02 -16.53 7.60
CA ASP A 199 12.94 -16.57 6.45
C ASP A 199 12.23 -16.30 5.11
N LYS A 200 10.97 -16.74 4.99
CA LYS A 200 10.18 -16.64 3.75
C LYS A 200 8.72 -16.30 4.05
N SER A 201 8.10 -15.49 3.18
CA SER A 201 6.69 -15.15 3.35
C SER A 201 5.78 -16.31 2.93
N PRO A 202 4.81 -16.73 3.76
CA PRO A 202 3.81 -17.72 3.36
C PRO A 202 2.86 -17.20 2.27
N PHE A 203 2.81 -15.89 2.04
CA PHE A 203 1.93 -15.25 1.06
C PHE A 203 2.59 -15.03 -0.31
N ASP A 204 3.85 -15.42 -0.52
CA ASP A 204 4.57 -15.09 -1.77
C ASP A 204 3.97 -15.78 -3.00
N GLY A 205 3.43 -16.99 -2.88
CA GLY A 205 2.76 -17.70 -3.97
C GLY A 205 1.39 -17.11 -4.37
N LEU A 206 0.75 -16.34 -3.48
CA LEU A 206 -0.59 -15.82 -3.71
C LEU A 206 -0.62 -14.71 -4.77
N ARG A 207 -1.45 -14.92 -5.80
CA ARG A 207 -1.75 -13.89 -6.80
C ARG A 207 -2.94 -13.03 -6.34
N PRO A 208 -2.77 -11.71 -6.13
CA PRO A 208 -3.87 -10.85 -5.66
C PRO A 208 -5.05 -10.78 -6.64
N GLY A 209 -4.78 -10.82 -7.95
CA GLY A 209 -5.77 -10.51 -8.98
C GLY A 209 -5.88 -9.01 -9.26
N SER A 210 -6.77 -8.63 -10.18
CA SER A 210 -6.94 -7.22 -10.58
C SER A 210 -7.69 -6.42 -9.53
N GLN A 211 -7.21 -5.20 -9.26
CA GLN A 211 -7.94 -4.20 -8.47
C GLN A 211 -8.83 -3.30 -9.34
N ALA A 212 -8.82 -3.50 -10.67
CA ALA A 212 -9.71 -2.79 -11.58
C ALA A 212 -11.12 -3.38 -11.52
N ASN A 213 -12.12 -2.53 -11.74
CA ASN A 213 -13.52 -2.95 -11.86
C ASN A 213 -14.19 -2.25 -13.06
N PRO A 214 -14.01 -2.79 -14.29
CA PRO A 214 -14.58 -2.23 -15.51
C PRO A 214 -16.11 -2.16 -15.49
N ALA A 215 -16.79 -3.07 -14.79
CA ALA A 215 -18.25 -3.11 -14.70
C ALA A 215 -18.86 -1.82 -14.09
N ARG A 216 -18.06 -1.04 -13.35
CA ARG A 216 -18.45 0.24 -12.75
C ARG A 216 -17.95 1.47 -13.53
N ALA A 217 -17.26 1.26 -14.65
CA ALA A 217 -16.88 2.34 -15.55
C ALA A 217 -18.10 2.76 -16.38
N ARG A 218 -18.36 4.06 -16.45
CA ARG A 218 -19.42 4.66 -17.26
C ARG A 218 -18.89 5.92 -17.89
N TYR A 219 -19.07 6.06 -19.18
CA TYR A 219 -18.82 7.31 -19.89
C TYR A 219 -20.03 8.22 -19.72
N ILE A 220 -19.80 9.49 -19.35
CA ILE A 220 -20.83 10.48 -19.07
C ILE A 220 -20.68 11.62 -20.10
N PRO A 221 -21.60 11.76 -21.06
CA PRO A 221 -21.53 12.81 -22.08
C PRO A 221 -21.62 14.22 -21.50
N LEU A 222 -21.04 15.21 -22.18
CA LEU A 222 -21.17 16.63 -21.80
C LEU A 222 -22.63 17.11 -21.82
N LYS A 223 -23.46 16.59 -22.73
CA LYS A 223 -24.90 16.90 -22.79
C LYS A 223 -25.61 16.59 -21.47
N THR A 224 -25.45 15.36 -20.97
CA THR A 224 -25.96 14.94 -19.65
C THR A 224 -25.46 15.85 -18.54
N ILE A 225 -24.24 16.36 -18.66
CA ILE A 225 -23.63 17.19 -17.63
C ILE A 225 -24.19 18.60 -17.64
N ARG A 226 -24.56 19.15 -18.79
CA ARG A 226 -25.29 20.42 -18.86
C ARG A 226 -26.63 20.34 -18.13
N ASP A 227 -27.42 19.29 -18.38
CA ASP A 227 -28.67 19.04 -17.65
C ASP A 227 -28.43 18.96 -16.13
N VAL A 228 -27.34 18.32 -15.70
CA VAL A 228 -26.95 18.22 -14.29
C VAL A 228 -26.51 19.56 -13.71
N LEU A 229 -25.78 20.38 -14.47
CA LEU A 229 -25.36 21.72 -14.06
C LEU A 229 -26.56 22.64 -13.87
N ASP A 230 -27.57 22.55 -14.72
CA ASP A 230 -28.82 23.32 -14.60
C ASP A 230 -29.64 22.90 -13.37
N ALA A 231 -29.58 21.63 -12.99
CA ALA A 231 -30.25 21.12 -11.80
C ALA A 231 -29.49 21.42 -10.48
N CYS A 232 -28.24 21.89 -10.53
CA CYS A 232 -27.40 22.10 -9.35
C CYS A 232 -27.99 23.21 -8.44
N PRO A 233 -28.03 23.00 -7.12
CA PRO A 233 -28.68 23.94 -6.19
C PRO A 233 -27.82 25.15 -5.83
N SER A 234 -26.54 25.17 -6.20
CA SER A 234 -25.63 26.29 -5.93
C SER A 234 -24.45 26.30 -6.90
N ILE A 235 -23.76 27.44 -6.97
CA ILE A 235 -22.55 27.60 -7.78
C ILE A 235 -21.42 26.65 -7.36
N GLU A 236 -21.28 26.36 -6.06
CA GLU A 236 -20.31 25.35 -5.59
C GLU A 236 -20.60 23.95 -6.14
N TRP A 237 -21.87 23.54 -6.26
CA TRP A 237 -22.22 22.25 -6.87
C TRP A 237 -21.95 22.25 -8.37
N ARG A 238 -22.22 23.36 -9.06
CA ARG A 238 -21.85 23.53 -10.47
C ARG A 238 -20.33 23.37 -10.65
N LEU A 239 -19.53 24.00 -9.79
CA LEU A 239 -18.06 23.88 -9.79
C LEU A 239 -17.58 22.45 -9.51
N ILE A 240 -18.16 21.74 -8.53
CA ILE A 240 -17.78 20.35 -8.23
C ILE A 240 -17.95 19.46 -9.46
N VAL A 241 -19.08 19.58 -10.15
CA VAL A 241 -19.41 18.79 -11.34
C VAL A 241 -18.52 19.23 -12.53
N ALA A 242 -18.44 20.53 -12.80
CA ALA A 242 -17.70 21.08 -13.93
C ALA A 242 -16.19 20.81 -13.82
N LEU A 243 -15.56 21.10 -12.67
CA LEU A 243 -14.13 20.84 -12.46
C LEU A 243 -13.79 19.34 -12.56
N SER A 244 -14.71 18.46 -12.14
CA SER A 244 -14.51 17.00 -12.26
C SER A 244 -14.65 16.52 -13.71
N ARG A 245 -15.57 17.08 -14.51
CA ARG A 245 -15.90 16.59 -15.86
C ARG A 245 -15.18 17.31 -17.00
N MET A 246 -14.89 18.59 -16.84
CA MET A 246 -14.33 19.46 -17.89
C MET A 246 -12.82 19.69 -17.72
N ALA A 247 -12.33 19.68 -16.48
CA ALA A 247 -10.90 19.78 -16.15
C ALA A 247 -10.34 18.49 -15.53
N GLY A 248 -11.18 17.47 -15.32
CA GLY A 248 -10.75 16.17 -14.84
C GLY A 248 -10.15 16.20 -13.43
N LEU A 249 -10.48 17.17 -12.56
CA LEU A 249 -9.91 17.22 -11.20
C LEU A 249 -10.44 16.08 -10.31
N ARG A 250 -9.62 15.64 -9.36
CA ARG A 250 -10.01 14.67 -8.32
C ARG A 250 -10.78 15.37 -7.22
N CYS A 251 -11.93 14.80 -6.87
CA CYS A 251 -12.78 15.30 -5.80
C CYS A 251 -12.87 14.26 -4.65
N PRO A 252 -12.75 14.66 -3.37
CA PRO A 252 -12.61 16.04 -2.87
C PRO A 252 -11.17 16.58 -2.88
N SER A 253 -10.16 15.72 -3.02
CA SER A 253 -8.79 16.06 -2.60
C SER A 253 -8.11 17.21 -3.34
N GLU A 254 -8.38 17.39 -4.64
CA GLU A 254 -7.78 18.48 -5.44
C GLU A 254 -8.71 19.69 -5.46
N ILE A 255 -10.01 19.47 -5.67
CA ILE A 255 -11.02 20.54 -5.67
C ILE A 255 -11.06 21.27 -4.31
N GLY A 256 -11.02 20.53 -3.21
CA GLY A 256 -11.04 21.10 -1.85
C GLY A 256 -9.77 21.83 -1.43
N SER A 257 -8.71 21.79 -2.25
CA SER A 257 -7.49 22.59 -2.04
C SER A 257 -7.25 23.61 -3.15
N LEU A 258 -8.19 23.78 -4.09
CA LEU A 258 -8.06 24.71 -5.19
C LEU A 258 -8.34 26.14 -4.69
N THR A 259 -7.41 27.05 -4.94
CA THR A 259 -7.51 28.46 -4.56
C THR A 259 -7.75 29.34 -5.79
N TRP A 260 -8.24 30.56 -5.59
CA TRP A 260 -8.43 31.51 -6.68
C TRP A 260 -7.11 31.94 -7.33
N ASP A 261 -6.02 32.04 -6.56
CA ASP A 261 -4.67 32.31 -7.08
C ASP A 261 -4.15 31.24 -8.05
N ALA A 262 -4.71 30.04 -8.00
CA ALA A 262 -4.36 28.96 -8.92
C ALA A 262 -5.03 29.12 -10.30
N VAL A 263 -5.97 30.05 -10.46
CA VAL A 263 -6.68 30.30 -11.71
C VAL A 263 -5.94 31.37 -12.52
N ASN A 264 -5.30 30.96 -13.61
CA ASN A 264 -4.70 31.88 -14.56
C ASN A 264 -5.71 32.22 -15.67
N TRP A 265 -6.38 33.37 -15.52
CA TRP A 265 -7.40 33.85 -16.45
C TRP A 265 -6.83 34.25 -17.82
N GLU A 266 -5.64 34.83 -17.86
CA GLU A 266 -5.00 35.28 -19.11
C GLU A 266 -4.60 34.07 -19.97
N LYS A 267 -3.90 33.10 -19.37
CA LYS A 267 -3.39 31.92 -20.06
C LYS A 267 -4.38 30.76 -20.13
N GLY A 268 -5.53 30.86 -19.46
CA GLY A 268 -6.58 29.83 -19.46
C GLY A 268 -6.16 28.51 -18.81
N GLY A 269 -5.48 28.57 -17.67
CA GLY A 269 -4.94 27.38 -16.98
C GLY A 269 -5.22 27.36 -15.49
N LEU A 270 -5.38 26.15 -14.93
CA LEU A 270 -5.49 25.90 -13.49
C LEU A 270 -4.23 25.20 -12.99
N THR A 271 -3.59 25.79 -11.98
CA THR A 271 -2.44 25.16 -11.30
C THR A 271 -2.94 24.24 -10.18
N VAL A 272 -2.84 22.93 -10.37
CA VAL A 272 -3.36 21.93 -9.41
C VAL A 272 -2.23 21.24 -8.66
N LEU A 273 -2.24 21.38 -7.33
CA LEU A 273 -1.34 20.69 -6.42
C LEU A 273 -1.79 19.24 -6.19
N ALA A 274 -0.94 18.28 -6.54
CA ALA A 274 -1.22 16.86 -6.42
C ALA A 274 -0.66 16.27 -5.11
N LYS A 275 -1.38 16.46 -3.99
CA LYS A 275 -1.04 15.93 -2.64
C LYS A 275 -0.84 14.40 -2.55
N LYS A 276 -1.21 13.65 -3.59
CA LYS A 276 -1.13 12.18 -3.63
C LYS A 276 0.12 11.67 -4.36
N THR A 277 0.71 12.46 -5.24
CA THR A 277 1.90 12.09 -6.03
C THR A 277 3.18 12.74 -5.54
N GLU A 278 3.11 13.57 -4.49
CA GLU A 278 4.27 14.17 -3.80
C GLU A 278 5.35 13.15 -3.41
N HIS A 279 4.96 11.91 -3.05
CA HIS A 279 5.91 10.85 -2.70
C HIS A 279 6.63 10.21 -3.90
N HIS A 280 6.26 10.57 -5.13
CA HIS A 280 6.86 10.02 -6.37
C HIS A 280 7.91 10.94 -7.02
N GLY A 281 8.34 12.00 -6.32
CA GLY A 281 9.34 12.97 -6.79
C GLY A 281 8.76 14.39 -6.92
N ALA A 282 9.61 15.41 -6.77
CA ALA A 282 9.21 16.83 -6.78
C ALA A 282 8.49 17.25 -8.08
N ASP A 283 8.84 16.65 -9.21
CA ASP A 283 8.30 16.98 -10.55
C ASP A 283 6.85 16.52 -10.77
N HIS A 284 6.25 15.78 -9.84
CA HIS A 284 4.87 15.31 -9.91
C HIS A 284 3.93 15.99 -8.92
N ALA A 285 4.37 17.06 -8.24
CA ALA A 285 3.61 17.76 -7.23
C ALA A 285 2.64 18.81 -7.79
N VAL A 286 2.89 19.33 -8.99
CA VAL A 286 2.10 20.42 -9.60
C VAL A 286 1.81 20.08 -11.06
N ARG A 287 0.59 20.38 -11.53
CA ARG A 287 0.25 20.31 -12.95
C ARG A 287 -0.59 21.50 -13.38
N ILE A 288 -0.45 21.88 -14.64
CA ILE A 288 -1.28 22.90 -15.27
C ILE A 288 -2.39 22.18 -16.06
N VAL A 289 -3.63 22.54 -15.78
CA VAL A 289 -4.82 21.95 -16.38
C VAL A 289 -5.51 23.00 -17.25
N PRO A 290 -5.74 22.74 -18.55
CA PRO A 290 -6.43 23.70 -19.41
C PRO A 290 -7.86 24.00 -18.94
N ILE A 291 -8.27 25.26 -19.07
CA ILE A 291 -9.65 25.71 -18.82
C ILE A 291 -10.35 25.82 -20.17
N CYS A 292 -11.38 25.00 -20.41
CA CYS A 292 -12.23 25.16 -21.59
C CYS A 292 -13.17 26.38 -21.43
N PRO A 293 -13.67 26.97 -22.54
CA PRO A 293 -14.52 28.15 -22.49
C PRO A 293 -15.75 28.00 -21.57
N GLU A 294 -16.41 26.85 -21.61
CA GLU A 294 -17.59 26.56 -20.77
C GLU A 294 -17.23 26.54 -19.27
N LEU A 295 -16.08 25.98 -18.90
CA LEU A 295 -15.59 25.99 -17.52
C LEU A 295 -15.17 27.41 -17.08
N ARG A 296 -14.60 28.21 -17.99
CA ARG A 296 -14.19 29.60 -17.71
C ARG A 296 -15.38 30.44 -17.26
N VAL A 297 -16.52 30.31 -17.93
CA VAL A 297 -17.76 31.03 -17.57
C VAL A 297 -18.21 30.64 -16.17
N ILE A 298 -18.29 29.34 -15.87
CA ILE A 298 -18.70 28.86 -14.54
C ILE A 298 -17.74 29.34 -13.44
N LEU A 299 -16.44 29.36 -13.72
CA LEU A 299 -15.43 29.89 -12.79
C LEU A 299 -15.61 31.40 -12.58
N ALA A 300 -15.89 32.16 -13.64
CA ALA A 300 -16.10 33.61 -13.54
C ALA A 300 -17.36 33.93 -12.71
N ASP A 301 -18.49 33.28 -13.01
CA ASP A 301 -19.74 33.41 -12.23
C ASP A 301 -19.51 33.12 -10.74
N ALA A 302 -18.67 32.12 -10.44
CA ALA A 302 -18.33 31.74 -9.08
C ALA A 302 -17.38 32.71 -8.40
N PHE A 303 -16.46 33.33 -9.15
CA PHE A 303 -15.55 34.34 -8.63
C PHE A 303 -16.31 35.62 -8.28
N GLU A 304 -17.26 36.04 -9.13
CA GLU A 304 -18.12 37.19 -8.87
C GLU A 304 -19.02 37.00 -7.65
N GLN A 305 -19.47 35.76 -7.40
CA GLN A 305 -20.27 35.41 -6.22
C GLN A 305 -19.45 35.14 -4.96
N ALA A 306 -18.12 35.10 -5.07
CA ALA A 306 -17.26 34.85 -3.92
C ALA A 306 -17.16 36.09 -3.04
N GLU A 307 -17.21 35.89 -1.71
CA GLU A 307 -16.99 36.98 -0.76
C GLU A 307 -15.60 37.61 -0.96
N PRO A 308 -15.45 38.93 -0.81
CA PRO A 308 -14.14 39.57 -0.87
C PRO A 308 -13.14 38.91 0.09
N GLY A 309 -11.98 38.51 -0.46
CA GLY A 309 -10.95 37.80 0.29
C GLY A 309 -11.16 36.30 0.45
N ALA A 310 -12.20 35.71 -0.15
CA ALA A 310 -12.33 34.26 -0.24
C ALA A 310 -11.11 33.66 -0.95
N ILE A 311 -10.50 32.62 -0.34
CA ILE A 311 -9.28 32.01 -0.86
C ILE A 311 -9.61 30.78 -1.73
N LEU A 312 -10.58 29.98 -1.30
CA LEU A 312 -10.91 28.68 -1.91
C LEU A 312 -11.97 28.83 -2.99
N VAL A 313 -11.79 28.10 -4.10
CA VAL A 313 -12.77 28.03 -5.20
C VAL A 313 -14.02 27.24 -4.79
N VAL A 314 -13.85 26.17 -4.00
CA VAL A 314 -14.95 25.32 -3.50
C VAL A 314 -14.78 25.03 -2.00
N PRO A 315 -15.14 25.97 -1.11
CA PRO A 315 -14.99 25.81 0.33
C PRO A 315 -15.66 24.53 0.87
N SER A 316 -16.83 24.16 0.35
CA SER A 316 -17.57 22.99 0.80
C SER A 316 -16.82 21.67 0.60
N ALA A 317 -15.88 21.60 -0.36
CA ALA A 317 -15.04 20.45 -0.66
C ALA A 317 -13.80 20.33 0.24
N ALA A 318 -13.42 21.40 0.95
CA ALA A 318 -12.27 21.44 1.84
C ALA A 318 -12.55 20.82 3.22
N ARG A 319 -13.83 20.63 3.57
CA ARG A 319 -14.24 20.15 4.91
C ARG A 319 -13.72 18.72 5.16
N ALA A 320 -13.41 18.41 6.42
CA ALA A 320 -12.75 17.14 6.80
C ALA A 320 -13.57 15.87 6.54
N SER A 321 -14.91 15.96 6.51
CA SER A 321 -15.81 14.81 6.38
C SER A 321 -16.89 15.03 5.32
N VAL A 322 -16.49 15.32 4.08
CA VAL A 322 -17.45 15.56 2.99
C VAL A 322 -17.93 14.24 2.38
N ASN A 323 -19.25 14.06 2.35
CA ASN A 323 -19.90 13.01 1.55
C ASN A 323 -20.76 13.65 0.45
N PHE A 324 -20.20 13.73 -0.75
CA PHE A 324 -20.91 14.28 -1.92
C PHE A 324 -21.93 13.33 -2.53
N ARG A 325 -21.85 12.03 -2.22
CA ARG A 325 -22.56 10.99 -2.95
C ARG A 325 -24.06 11.21 -2.95
N THR A 326 -24.67 11.26 -1.76
CA THR A 326 -26.13 11.30 -1.61
C THR A 326 -26.74 12.56 -2.22
N HIS A 327 -26.05 13.69 -2.14
CA HIS A 327 -26.55 14.93 -2.73
C HIS A 327 -26.38 14.91 -4.26
N LEU A 328 -25.24 14.47 -4.76
CA LEU A 328 -25.04 14.36 -6.21
C LEU A 328 -26.03 13.35 -6.84
N GLU A 329 -26.34 12.23 -6.18
CA GLU A 329 -27.40 11.30 -6.62
C GLU A 329 -28.75 12.02 -6.75
N ARG A 330 -29.13 12.87 -5.78
CA ARG A 330 -30.37 13.67 -5.86
C ARG A 330 -30.35 14.68 -7.01
N ILE A 331 -29.23 15.36 -7.24
CA ILE A 331 -29.08 16.32 -8.34
C ILE A 331 -29.23 15.62 -9.68
N ILE A 332 -28.59 14.46 -9.86
CA ILE A 332 -28.66 13.68 -11.10
C ILE A 332 -30.09 13.20 -11.36
N THR A 333 -30.78 12.70 -10.34
CA THR A 333 -32.19 12.30 -10.47
C THR A 333 -33.07 13.51 -10.80
N LYS A 334 -32.84 14.68 -10.18
CA LYS A 334 -33.57 15.92 -10.49
C LYS A 334 -33.36 16.37 -11.93
N ALA A 335 -32.17 16.14 -12.50
CA ALA A 335 -31.86 16.40 -13.90
C ALA A 335 -32.46 15.36 -14.88
N GLY A 336 -33.26 14.40 -14.41
CA GLY A 336 -33.91 13.39 -15.25
C GLY A 336 -33.02 12.20 -15.62
N HIS A 337 -31.84 12.07 -14.99
CA HIS A 337 -30.87 11.02 -15.31
C HIS A 337 -30.80 9.97 -14.19
N LYS A 338 -30.45 8.73 -14.55
CA LYS A 338 -30.20 7.66 -13.58
C LYS A 338 -28.80 7.82 -12.95
N PRO A 339 -28.65 7.84 -11.61
CA PRO A 339 -27.35 7.89 -10.98
C PRO A 339 -26.42 6.75 -11.41
N TRP A 340 -25.17 7.09 -11.72
CA TRP A 340 -24.15 6.12 -12.15
C TRP A 340 -23.21 5.71 -11.01
N PRO A 341 -22.55 4.54 -11.08
CA PRO A 341 -21.52 4.16 -10.12
C PRO A 341 -20.34 5.14 -10.15
N ARG A 342 -19.61 5.28 -9.04
CA ARG A 342 -18.35 6.07 -8.96
C ARG A 342 -18.50 7.51 -9.49
N LEU A 343 -19.58 8.18 -9.06
CA LEU A 343 -20.07 9.44 -9.59
C LEU A 343 -18.99 10.39 -10.14
N LEU A 344 -18.17 10.95 -9.24
CA LEU A 344 -17.14 11.94 -9.58
C LEU A 344 -15.92 11.33 -10.29
N GLN A 345 -15.58 10.07 -10.01
CA GLN A 345 -14.46 9.42 -10.68
C GLN A 345 -14.77 9.12 -12.15
N ASN A 346 -16.03 8.78 -12.47
CA ASN A 346 -16.46 8.56 -13.85
C ASN A 346 -16.60 9.88 -14.62
N LEU A 347 -16.89 11.01 -13.96
CA LEU A 347 -16.78 12.33 -14.60
C LEU A 347 -15.35 12.61 -15.06
N ARG A 348 -14.38 12.40 -14.15
CA ARG A 348 -12.96 12.54 -14.48
C ARG A 348 -12.52 11.58 -15.57
N ALA A 349 -12.91 10.31 -15.50
CA ALA A 349 -12.58 9.33 -16.54
C ALA A 349 -13.19 9.73 -17.90
N SER A 350 -14.39 10.32 -17.91
CA SER A 350 -15.01 10.81 -19.13
C SER A 350 -14.28 12.02 -19.72
N CYS A 351 -13.77 12.92 -18.86
CA CYS A 351 -12.88 14.02 -19.26
C CYS A 351 -11.62 13.49 -19.95
N GLU A 352 -10.98 12.50 -19.33
CA GLU A 352 -9.80 11.83 -19.86
C GLU A 352 -10.06 11.25 -21.24
N THR A 353 -11.17 10.52 -21.42
CA THR A 353 -11.54 9.96 -22.71
C THR A 353 -11.73 11.05 -23.78
N ASP A 354 -12.45 12.14 -23.47
CA ASP A 354 -12.67 13.25 -24.43
C ASP A 354 -11.38 13.96 -24.84
N TRP A 355 -10.40 14.04 -23.94
CA TRP A 355 -9.12 14.67 -24.24
C TRP A 355 -8.23 13.78 -25.08
N VAL A 356 -8.20 12.48 -24.81
CA VAL A 356 -7.37 11.53 -25.57
C VAL A 356 -7.89 11.32 -26.99
N GLU A 357 -9.20 11.45 -27.21
CA GLU A 357 -9.79 11.46 -28.55
C GLU A 357 -9.37 12.68 -29.37
N ARG A 358 -9.04 13.81 -28.72
CA ARG A 358 -8.70 15.07 -29.39
C ARG A 358 -7.21 15.39 -29.41
N TYR A 359 -6.46 14.86 -28.45
CA TYR A 359 -5.06 15.20 -28.23
C TYR A 359 -4.24 13.94 -27.95
N PRO A 360 -2.94 13.92 -28.33
CA PRO A 360 -2.08 12.78 -28.05
C PRO A 360 -2.02 12.46 -26.55
N ALA A 361 -2.04 11.16 -26.22
CA ALA A 361 -2.07 10.70 -24.83
C ALA A 361 -0.91 11.23 -23.95
N HIS A 362 0.27 11.44 -24.54
CA HIS A 362 1.43 11.98 -23.82
C HIS A 362 1.25 13.46 -23.43
N VAL A 363 0.39 14.21 -24.12
CA VAL A 363 0.01 15.59 -23.79
C VAL A 363 -1.05 15.60 -22.68
N VAL A 364 -2.01 14.68 -22.75
CA VAL A 364 -3.12 14.57 -21.79
C VAL A 364 -2.64 14.08 -20.42
N ALA A 365 -1.67 13.15 -20.39
CA ALA A 365 -1.19 12.53 -19.15
C ALA A 365 -0.65 13.54 -18.11
N PRO A 366 0.16 14.56 -18.49
CA PRO A 366 0.52 15.66 -17.61
C PRO A 366 -0.68 16.45 -17.05
N TRP A 367 -1.68 16.78 -17.89
CA TRP A 367 -2.85 17.56 -17.46
C TRP A 367 -3.69 16.82 -16.40
N LEU A 368 -3.75 15.50 -16.49
CA LEU A 368 -4.46 14.69 -15.51
C LEU A 368 -3.59 14.23 -14.34
N GLY A 369 -2.27 14.26 -14.45
CA GLY A 369 -1.37 13.84 -13.38
C GLY A 369 -1.47 12.33 -13.11
N HIS A 370 -1.27 11.53 -14.16
CA HIS A 370 -1.01 10.10 -14.08
C HIS A 370 0.12 9.71 -15.05
N SER A 371 0.83 8.62 -14.77
CA SER A 371 1.85 8.12 -15.71
C SER A 371 1.19 7.58 -16.99
N PRO A 372 1.86 7.67 -18.16
CA PRO A 372 1.32 7.17 -19.44
C PRO A 372 0.84 5.69 -19.39
N LYS A 373 1.45 4.87 -18.53
CA LYS A 373 1.06 3.47 -18.32
C LYS A 373 -0.30 3.30 -17.61
N VAL A 374 -0.61 4.17 -16.64
CA VAL A 374 -1.92 4.19 -15.96
C VAL A 374 -3.00 4.69 -16.91
N ALA A 375 -2.59 5.68 -17.71
CA ALA A 375 -3.33 6.27 -18.79
C ALA A 375 -3.86 5.20 -19.78
N ALA A 376 -2.98 4.34 -20.31
CA ALA A 376 -3.35 3.25 -21.22
C ALA A 376 -4.45 2.30 -20.70
N GLN A 377 -4.54 2.07 -19.39
CA GLN A 377 -5.58 1.21 -18.80
C GLN A 377 -6.95 1.91 -18.69
N HIS A 378 -6.98 3.24 -18.64
CA HIS A 378 -8.21 4.03 -18.61
C HIS A 378 -8.69 4.42 -20.01
N TYR A 379 -7.79 4.50 -20.99
CA TYR A 379 -8.08 4.90 -22.38
C TYR A 379 -8.85 3.87 -23.21
N LEU A 380 -8.80 2.59 -22.84
CA LEU A 380 -9.46 1.51 -23.59
C LEU A 380 -10.98 1.42 -23.33
N MET A 381 -11.63 2.52 -22.95
CA MET A 381 -13.10 2.55 -22.91
C MET A 381 -13.65 2.69 -24.34
N SER A 382 -14.03 1.56 -24.94
CA SER A 382 -14.75 1.54 -26.21
C SER A 382 -16.06 2.32 -26.09
N ARG A 383 -16.31 3.22 -27.04
CA ARG A 383 -17.59 3.92 -27.19
C ARG A 383 -18.35 3.32 -28.36
N GLU A 384 -19.67 3.40 -28.31
CA GLU A 384 -20.54 2.89 -29.38
C GLU A 384 -20.17 3.50 -30.73
N HIS A 385 -19.92 4.82 -30.76
CA HIS A 385 -19.57 5.50 -32.01
C HIS A 385 -18.20 5.06 -32.59
N HIS A 386 -17.26 4.53 -31.79
CA HIS A 386 -16.02 3.95 -32.33
C HIS A 386 -16.31 2.67 -33.11
N PHE A 387 -17.23 1.86 -32.59
CA PHE A 387 -17.72 0.67 -33.28
C PHE A 387 -18.48 1.08 -34.54
N GLU A 388 -19.43 2.01 -34.44
CA GLU A 388 -20.20 2.52 -35.58
C GLU A 388 -19.31 3.15 -36.65
N HIS A 389 -18.29 3.93 -36.26
CA HIS A 389 -17.33 4.53 -37.20
C HIS A 389 -16.50 3.49 -37.94
N VAL A 390 -16.06 2.42 -37.26
CA VAL A 390 -15.35 1.32 -37.93
C VAL A 390 -16.30 0.53 -38.83
N VAL A 391 -17.53 0.28 -38.38
CA VAL A 391 -18.58 -0.42 -39.15
C VAL A 391 -19.00 0.39 -40.38
N SER A 392 -19.03 1.72 -40.30
CA SER A 392 -19.29 2.62 -41.43
C SER A 392 -18.06 2.89 -42.30
N GLY A 393 -16.94 2.20 -42.05
CA GLY A 393 -15.71 2.33 -42.84
C GLY A 393 -15.00 3.68 -42.69
N GLY A 394 -15.23 4.39 -41.60
CA GLY A 394 -14.73 5.75 -41.36
C GLY A 394 -15.52 6.84 -42.07
N ALA A 395 -16.63 6.50 -42.73
CA ALA A 395 -17.54 7.49 -43.29
C ALA A 395 -18.54 7.91 -42.22
N ALA A 396 -18.29 9.03 -41.56
CA ALA A 396 -19.34 9.83 -40.95
C ALA A 396 -19.68 10.98 -41.90
N ALA A 397 -20.97 11.10 -42.20
CA ALA A 397 -21.60 12.06 -43.08
C ALA A 397 -21.08 13.50 -42.91
N ALA A 398 -20.52 14.05 -43.98
CA ALA A 398 -20.44 15.49 -44.18
C ALA A 398 -21.87 16.05 -44.29
N GLY A 399 -22.35 16.67 -43.20
CA GLY A 399 -23.51 17.56 -43.27
C GLY A 399 -23.14 18.86 -44.00
N PRO A 400 -24.08 19.50 -44.72
CA PRO A 400 -23.79 20.51 -45.73
C PRO A 400 -23.27 21.79 -45.07
N GLY A 401 -22.07 22.22 -45.46
CA GLY A 401 -21.54 23.52 -45.07
C GLY A 401 -22.37 24.66 -45.69
N PRO A 402 -22.49 25.82 -45.02
CA PRO A 402 -23.04 27.01 -45.65
C PRO A 402 -22.08 27.48 -46.75
N GLY A 403 -22.64 27.97 -47.85
CA GLY A 403 -21.92 28.43 -49.04
C GLY A 403 -20.91 29.54 -48.75
N PRO A 404 -20.03 29.84 -49.72
CA PRO A 404 -18.88 30.70 -49.51
C PRO A 404 -19.34 32.15 -49.37
N ASP A 405 -18.87 32.83 -48.33
CA ASP A 405 -18.81 34.29 -48.32
C ASP A 405 -17.36 34.70 -48.07
N GLU A 406 -16.89 35.58 -48.93
CA GLU A 406 -15.50 36.04 -49.02
C GLU A 406 -15.15 37.01 -47.89
N SER A 407 -13.85 37.02 -47.57
CA SER A 407 -13.10 38.05 -46.81
C SER A 407 -13.12 37.98 -45.27
N GLY A 408 -11.96 37.60 -44.70
CA GLY A 408 -11.65 37.75 -43.28
C GLY A 408 -10.43 36.92 -42.85
N GLN A 409 -9.24 37.52 -42.87
CA GLN A 409 -7.96 36.91 -42.49
C GLN A 409 -7.96 36.43 -41.03
N GLY A 410 -7.91 35.10 -40.83
CA GLY A 410 -7.53 34.46 -39.56
C GLY A 410 -6.02 34.14 -39.54
N PRO A 411 -5.42 33.96 -38.35
CA PRO A 411 -3.97 33.76 -38.19
C PRO A 411 -3.52 32.41 -38.78
N PRO A 412 -2.25 32.28 -39.22
CA PRO A 412 -1.79 31.13 -39.98
C PRO A 412 -1.79 29.85 -39.13
N PRO A 413 -2.06 28.68 -39.74
CA PRO A 413 -1.93 27.39 -39.06
C PRO A 413 -0.47 27.10 -38.71
N CYS A 414 -0.25 26.47 -37.56
CA CYS A 414 1.07 25.98 -37.19
C CYS A 414 1.45 24.80 -38.09
N ASP A 415 2.47 25.01 -38.91
CA ASP A 415 3.16 23.97 -39.66
C ASP A 415 3.95 23.08 -38.69
N ALA A 416 3.29 22.06 -38.15
CA ALA A 416 3.96 20.91 -37.55
C ALA A 416 3.44 19.65 -38.25
N TYR A 417 4.09 19.36 -39.37
CA TYR A 417 4.04 18.10 -40.10
C TYR A 417 4.33 16.94 -39.13
N CYS A 418 3.30 16.24 -38.67
CA CYS A 418 3.42 14.95 -38.02
C CYS A 418 2.75 13.90 -38.91
N ALA A 419 3.49 13.44 -39.93
CA ALA A 419 3.16 12.23 -40.65
C ALA A 419 3.15 11.06 -39.65
N ALA A 420 1.98 10.43 -39.47
CA ALA A 420 1.85 9.20 -38.72
C ALA A 420 2.66 8.10 -39.43
N PRO A 421 3.56 7.35 -38.75
CA PRO A 421 4.03 6.10 -39.32
C PRO A 421 2.86 5.11 -39.27
N ALA A 422 2.24 4.87 -40.42
CA ALA A 422 1.36 3.74 -40.63
C ALA A 422 2.18 2.46 -40.44
N THR A 423 2.07 1.81 -39.28
CA THR A 423 2.52 0.43 -39.10
C THR A 423 1.58 -0.50 -39.87
N HIS A 424 1.88 -0.70 -41.15
CA HIS A 424 1.35 -1.83 -41.91
C HIS A 424 1.93 -3.14 -41.33
N LEU A 425 1.17 -3.82 -40.47
CA LEU A 425 1.31 -5.28 -40.35
C LEU A 425 0.48 -5.92 -41.45
N ALA A 426 1.12 -6.16 -42.58
CA ALA A 426 0.59 -7.05 -43.62
C ALA A 426 0.79 -8.50 -43.16
N THR A 427 -0.29 -9.16 -42.73
CA THR A 427 -0.32 -10.59 -42.49
C THR A 427 -0.34 -11.30 -43.85
N GLN A 428 0.80 -11.80 -44.33
CA GLN A 428 0.81 -12.72 -45.47
C GLN A 428 0.36 -14.11 -44.98
N GLN A 429 -0.83 -14.53 -45.41
CA GLN A 429 -1.24 -15.92 -45.39
C GLN A 429 -0.47 -16.67 -46.48
N GLY A 430 0.53 -17.45 -46.06
CA GLY A 430 1.24 -18.41 -46.90
C GLY A 430 0.90 -19.84 -46.47
N SER A 431 0.21 -20.57 -47.33
CA SER A 431 -0.05 -22.01 -47.25
C SER A 431 1.25 -22.83 -47.26
N ALA A 432 1.38 -23.82 -46.37
CA ALA A 432 2.43 -24.84 -46.43
C ALA A 432 1.82 -26.25 -46.47
N ARG A 433 2.21 -27.02 -47.50
CA ARG A 433 2.09 -28.49 -47.57
C ARG A 433 3.46 -29.11 -47.28
N ASP A 434 3.40 -30.29 -46.67
CA ASP A 434 4.36 -31.42 -46.68
C ASP A 434 5.71 -31.34 -45.91
N SER A 435 5.71 -32.06 -44.77
CA SER A 435 6.58 -33.23 -44.46
C SER A 435 7.99 -33.12 -43.81
N VAL A 436 8.03 -33.47 -42.50
CA VAL A 436 8.94 -34.43 -41.77
C VAL A 436 10.39 -33.98 -41.40
N PRO A 437 11.06 -34.48 -40.30
CA PRO A 437 10.66 -35.02 -38.98
C PRO A 437 11.28 -34.30 -37.74
N SER A 438 10.89 -34.78 -36.56
CA SER A 438 11.27 -34.42 -35.19
C SER A 438 12.77 -34.37 -34.84
N HIS A 439 13.18 -33.35 -34.10
CA HIS A 439 14.40 -33.36 -33.29
C HIS A 439 14.06 -33.10 -31.82
N GLU A 440 14.50 -34.01 -30.96
CA GLU A 440 14.37 -33.98 -29.50
C GLU A 440 15.49 -33.14 -28.86
N THR A 441 15.13 -32.47 -27.74
CA THR A 441 15.99 -31.86 -26.68
C THR A 441 16.96 -30.75 -27.11
N THR A 442 16.94 -29.54 -26.55
CA THR A 442 17.42 -29.21 -25.19
C THR A 442 17.02 -27.76 -24.80
N GLU A 443 16.71 -27.54 -23.52
CA GLU A 443 16.62 -26.25 -22.77
C GLU A 443 15.74 -25.08 -23.28
N PRO A 444 14.70 -24.65 -22.53
CA PRO A 444 14.12 -23.33 -22.73
C PRO A 444 14.95 -22.26 -22.01
N ALA A 445 15.40 -21.29 -22.81
CA ALA A 445 16.05 -20.06 -22.40
C ALA A 445 15.36 -19.36 -21.21
N GLU A 446 16.19 -18.85 -20.31
CA GLU A 446 15.82 -17.98 -19.20
C GLU A 446 14.92 -16.82 -19.67
N THR A 447 13.63 -16.90 -19.37
CA THR A 447 12.78 -15.71 -19.30
C THR A 447 13.24 -14.87 -18.10
N THR A 448 14.04 -13.85 -18.38
CA THR A 448 14.32 -12.72 -17.49
C THR A 448 13.02 -12.16 -16.93
N GLY A 449 12.71 -12.53 -15.69
CA GLY A 449 11.62 -11.97 -14.91
C GLY A 449 11.98 -10.55 -14.50
N VAL A 450 11.39 -9.56 -15.16
CA VAL A 450 11.50 -8.15 -14.74
C VAL A 450 10.71 -7.99 -13.44
N SER A 451 11.44 -7.98 -12.33
CA SER A 451 10.91 -7.65 -11.01
C SER A 451 10.42 -6.20 -11.01
N ALA A 452 9.25 -5.96 -10.41
CA ALA A 452 8.83 -4.61 -10.07
C ALA A 452 9.79 -4.11 -8.98
N GLY A 453 10.51 -3.04 -9.30
CA GLY A 453 11.60 -2.46 -8.52
C GLY A 453 11.44 -2.58 -7.01
N SER A 454 12.35 -3.36 -6.41
CA SER A 454 12.74 -3.22 -5.03
C SER A 454 13.33 -1.83 -4.83
N SER A 455 12.71 -1.04 -3.96
CA SER A 455 13.37 0.12 -3.36
C SER A 455 14.52 -0.39 -2.49
N GLU A 456 15.73 -0.40 -3.03
CA GLU A 456 16.94 -0.38 -2.22
C GLU A 456 16.99 0.99 -1.54
N LEU A 457 16.74 0.99 -0.22
CA LEU A 457 17.08 2.12 0.62
C LEU A 457 18.56 1.97 0.97
N THR A 458 19.38 2.88 0.46
CA THR A 458 20.77 3.07 0.88
C THR A 458 20.85 3.25 2.40
N PRO A 459 21.85 2.67 3.08
CA PRO A 459 21.98 2.80 4.53
C PRO A 459 22.22 4.26 4.91
N PHE A 460 21.41 4.73 5.85
CA PHE A 460 21.55 6.04 6.47
C PHE A 460 22.85 6.08 7.27
N ILE A 461 23.88 6.74 6.75
CA ILE A 461 25.10 7.05 7.49
C ILE A 461 24.72 8.10 8.55
N LYS A 462 24.85 7.74 9.83
CA LYS A 462 24.82 8.71 10.93
C LYS A 462 25.93 9.73 10.68
N THR A 463 25.59 10.94 10.25
CA THR A 463 26.48 12.09 10.36
C THR A 463 26.76 12.33 11.84
N ALA A 464 28.05 12.31 12.20
CA ALA A 464 28.52 12.67 13.52
C ALA A 464 28.08 14.10 13.87
N GLU A 465 27.83 14.34 15.16
CA GLU A 465 27.50 15.66 15.71
C GLU A 465 28.56 16.69 15.30
N MET A 466 28.15 17.69 14.53
CA MET A 466 28.96 18.86 14.24
C MET A 466 29.09 19.69 15.53
N ALA A 467 30.31 19.84 16.02
CA ALA A 467 30.64 20.71 17.14
C ALA A 467 30.30 22.17 16.79
N GLY A 468 29.69 22.87 17.76
CA GLY A 468 29.18 24.23 17.62
C GLY A 468 30.27 25.29 17.51
N THR A 469 30.80 25.49 16.30
CA THR A 469 31.55 26.69 15.93
C THR A 469 31.03 27.19 14.59
N GLY A 470 30.58 28.46 14.58
CA GLY A 470 29.90 29.09 13.46
C GLY A 470 30.80 29.36 12.26
N PHE A 471 30.15 29.62 11.12
CA PHE A 471 30.78 29.96 9.84
C PHE A 471 31.28 31.41 9.81
N GLU A 472 32.28 31.74 10.62
CA GLU A 472 33.04 32.99 10.43
C GLU A 472 34.50 32.68 10.07
N PRO A 473 35.03 33.25 8.97
CA PRO A 473 36.44 33.15 8.66
C PRO A 473 37.26 34.02 9.61
N VAL A 474 38.29 33.43 10.23
CA VAL A 474 39.29 34.15 11.03
C VAL A 474 40.05 35.11 10.13
N THR A 475 39.80 36.40 10.26
CA THR A 475 40.63 37.46 9.67
C THR A 475 41.91 37.60 10.48
N SER A 476 43.00 37.04 9.98
CA SER A 476 44.34 37.40 10.45
C SER A 476 44.73 38.75 9.85
N ARG A 477 44.85 39.81 10.66
CA ARG A 477 45.78 40.92 10.37
C ARG A 477 46.35 41.54 11.64
N LEU A 478 47.67 41.72 11.56
CA LEU A 478 48.51 42.71 12.25
C LEU A 478 47.92 44.12 12.18
#